data_AF-A0A9N9MZD5-F1
#
_entry.id   AF-A0A9N9MZD5-F1
#
_cell.length_a   1.000
_cell.length_b   1.000
_cell.length_c   1.000
_cell.angle_alpha   90.00
_cell.angle_beta   90.00
_cell.angle_gamma   90.00
#
_symmetry.space_group_name_H-M   'P 1'
#
loop_
_entity.id
_entity.type
_entity.pdbx_description
1 polymer ?
#
loop_
_entity_poly.entity_id
_entity_poly.type
_entity_poly.pdbx_seq_one_letter_code
_entity_poly.pdbx_strand_id
1 'polypeptide(L)'
;MEVLYFCNAKIKAFKKFNRNSRCTIFDTRMRSINLFKKIFVMAILLCTFLSLLFWSDLGILNFTSLAVKTIPVKNKLCYVSMNDERIQMNNKTDLKMIYYITPTYPRPEQIPELTRLSHTLMHVPRIHWVIADDQPTCSEVVKNVLRKSGIPFTHIASPKPFHYRSNNFPRGVANRRAALDWIRHNVREGILYFGDDDNTIDLELFEEMRLTKKVSMFPVGLIGGYGVSSPIIKDGKVAGFFDSWPGSRTFPVDMAGFAVNIEYLTSTASMPYIAGHEEDKFLVSLGLKIEDIEPLADNCTKILVWHTRTVKFKKPTLKIKLDKITGETYKNFADLIKETSKLGMATIDSTSGTKPLITYDRKTYESLTDIL
;
A
#
# COMPACT_ATOMS: atom_id res chain seq x y z
N MET A 1 -27.00 -67.16 33.47
CA MET A 1 -28.06 -67.33 32.47
C MET A 1 -27.56 -66.65 31.20
N GLU A 2 -26.79 -67.35 30.37
CA GLU A 2 -27.24 -68.34 29.35
C GLU A 2 -27.90 -67.61 28.17
N VAL A 3 -27.31 -67.54 26.96
CA VAL A 3 -26.75 -68.56 26.03
C VAL A 3 -27.83 -69.41 25.34
N LEU A 4 -28.07 -69.13 24.05
CA LEU A 4 -28.55 -70.06 22.99
C LEU A 4 -28.24 -69.46 21.59
N TYR A 5 -27.88 -70.16 20.50
CA TYR A 5 -27.39 -71.55 20.26
C TYR A 5 -26.65 -71.64 18.88
N PHE A 6 -26.02 -72.79 18.61
CA PHE A 6 -25.23 -73.34 17.47
C PHE A 6 -25.74 -73.15 15.99
N CYS A 7 -25.13 -73.65 14.88
CA CYS A 7 -23.74 -73.89 14.36
C CYS A 7 -23.77 -74.75 13.04
N ASN A 8 -22.71 -74.74 12.19
CA ASN A 8 -22.34 -75.73 11.10
C ASN A 8 -23.21 -75.88 9.80
N ALA A 9 -22.78 -76.48 8.67
CA ALA A 9 -21.46 -76.59 7.97
C ALA A 9 -21.53 -77.35 6.59
N LYS A 10 -20.62 -77.02 5.64
CA LYS A 10 -19.96 -77.84 4.55
C LYS A 10 -20.77 -78.61 3.47
N ILE A 11 -20.21 -78.68 2.24
CA ILE A 11 -19.91 -79.94 1.50
C ILE A 11 -18.77 -79.77 0.43
N LYS A 12 -18.69 -80.53 -0.69
CA LYS A 12 -17.39 -81.07 -1.22
C LYS A 12 -17.39 -81.55 -2.70
N ALA A 13 -16.18 -81.71 -3.29
CA ALA A 13 -15.74 -82.75 -4.27
C ALA A 13 -15.47 -82.41 -5.78
N PHE A 14 -14.90 -83.39 -6.52
CA PHE A 14 -13.86 -83.27 -7.58
C PHE A 14 -14.13 -84.20 -8.81
N LYS A 15 -13.73 -83.82 -10.05
CA LYS A 15 -13.42 -84.68 -11.25
C LYS A 15 -12.96 -83.78 -12.43
N LYS A 16 -11.69 -83.74 -12.89
CA LYS A 16 -10.86 -84.69 -13.67
C LYS A 16 -11.23 -84.82 -15.18
N PHE A 17 -10.51 -84.13 -16.09
CA PHE A 17 -9.90 -84.73 -17.32
C PHE A 17 -8.93 -83.79 -18.12
N ASN A 18 -8.01 -84.41 -18.86
CA ASN A 18 -7.11 -83.92 -19.94
C ASN A 18 -6.07 -82.76 -19.71
N ARG A 19 -4.82 -83.18 -19.45
CA ARG A 19 -3.57 -82.49 -19.84
C ARG A 19 -3.03 -83.14 -21.13
N ASN A 20 -2.62 -82.37 -22.13
CA ASN A 20 -1.41 -82.64 -22.98
C ASN A 20 -1.10 -81.62 -24.10
N SER A 21 -1.96 -80.64 -24.40
CA SER A 21 -1.75 -79.70 -25.53
C SER A 21 -1.44 -78.24 -25.14
N ARG A 22 -1.18 -77.94 -23.85
CA ARG A 22 -1.07 -76.55 -23.34
C ARG A 22 0.36 -76.03 -23.05
N CYS A 23 1.39 -76.87 -23.01
CA CYS A 23 2.72 -76.42 -22.55
C CYS A 23 3.57 -75.72 -23.63
N THR A 24 3.47 -76.08 -24.91
CA THR A 24 4.29 -75.48 -25.99
C THR A 24 3.83 -74.08 -26.41
N ILE A 25 2.53 -73.79 -26.29
CA ILE A 25 1.93 -72.48 -26.63
C ILE A 25 2.23 -71.42 -25.54
N PHE A 26 2.38 -71.82 -24.28
CA PHE A 26 2.62 -70.88 -23.18
C PHE A 26 4.04 -70.30 -23.18
N ASP A 27 5.06 -71.09 -23.54
CA ASP A 27 6.46 -70.66 -23.53
C ASP A 27 6.77 -69.66 -24.67
N THR A 28 6.30 -69.96 -25.89
CA THR A 28 6.37 -69.03 -27.03
C THR A 28 5.66 -67.70 -26.73
N ARG A 29 4.49 -67.75 -26.07
CA ARG A 29 3.73 -66.55 -25.68
C ARG A 29 4.45 -65.73 -24.59
N MET A 30 5.11 -66.37 -23.61
CA MET A 30 5.92 -65.66 -22.61
C MET A 30 7.20 -65.05 -23.20
N ARG A 31 7.89 -65.74 -24.11
CA ARG A 31 9.04 -65.17 -24.85
C ARG A 31 8.62 -63.94 -25.66
N SER A 32 7.47 -64.00 -26.35
CA SER A 32 6.92 -62.86 -27.09
C SER A 32 6.61 -61.66 -26.20
N ILE A 33 6.05 -61.87 -25.00
CA ILE A 33 5.75 -60.77 -24.05
C ILE A 33 7.03 -60.14 -23.51
N ASN A 34 8.05 -60.95 -23.18
CA ASN A 34 9.33 -60.42 -22.70
C ASN A 34 10.12 -59.68 -23.80
N LEU A 35 10.01 -60.14 -25.06
CA LEU A 35 10.57 -59.41 -26.20
C LEU A 35 9.86 -58.07 -26.42
N PHE A 36 8.52 -58.06 -26.37
CA PHE A 36 7.71 -56.84 -26.50
C PHE A 36 8.03 -55.83 -25.39
N LYS A 37 8.17 -56.27 -24.13
CA LYS A 37 8.62 -55.42 -23.01
C LYS A 37 9.99 -54.80 -23.26
N LYS A 38 10.96 -55.56 -23.77
CA LYS A 38 12.30 -55.04 -24.10
C LYS A 38 12.24 -54.00 -25.23
N ILE A 39 11.48 -54.26 -26.29
CA ILE A 39 11.28 -53.32 -27.40
C ILE A 39 10.60 -52.03 -26.90
N PHE A 40 9.58 -52.15 -26.05
CA PHE A 40 8.87 -51.00 -25.47
C PHE A 40 9.78 -50.13 -24.57
N VAL A 41 10.60 -50.74 -23.72
CA VAL A 41 11.59 -50.02 -22.90
C VAL A 41 12.65 -49.34 -23.78
N MET A 42 13.16 -50.02 -24.80
CA MET A 42 14.11 -49.43 -25.76
C MET A 42 13.49 -48.26 -26.55
N ALA A 43 12.21 -48.36 -26.93
CA ALA A 43 11.50 -47.27 -27.60
C ALA A 43 11.31 -46.05 -26.69
N ILE A 44 11.01 -46.26 -25.40
CA ILE A 44 10.96 -45.17 -24.40
C ILE A 44 12.34 -44.51 -24.26
N LEU A 45 13.41 -45.30 -24.09
CA LEU A 45 14.77 -44.77 -23.97
C LEU A 45 15.23 -44.02 -25.23
N LEU A 46 14.85 -44.49 -26.42
CA LEU A 46 15.13 -43.81 -27.68
C LEU A 46 14.34 -42.50 -27.78
N CYS A 47 13.05 -42.49 -27.41
CA CYS A 47 12.25 -41.26 -27.37
C CYS A 47 12.78 -40.25 -26.34
N THR A 48 13.23 -40.68 -25.15
CA THR A 48 13.84 -39.75 -24.18
C THR A 48 15.17 -39.21 -24.69
N PHE A 49 16.02 -40.06 -25.28
CA PHE A 49 17.29 -39.64 -25.88
C PHE A 49 17.08 -38.66 -27.04
N LEU A 50 16.14 -38.93 -27.96
CA LEU A 50 15.76 -38.01 -29.02
C LEU A 50 15.18 -36.70 -28.46
N SER A 51 14.34 -36.75 -27.43
CA SER A 51 13.81 -35.54 -26.80
C SER A 51 14.89 -34.67 -26.16
N LEU A 52 15.97 -35.28 -25.64
CA LEU A 52 17.14 -34.57 -25.11
C LEU A 52 18.00 -33.96 -26.23
N LEU A 53 18.21 -34.68 -27.34
CA LEU A 53 18.93 -34.15 -28.50
C LEU A 53 18.16 -33.02 -29.22
N PHE A 54 16.84 -33.13 -29.33
CA PHE A 54 16.01 -32.06 -29.91
C PHE A 54 15.72 -30.92 -28.93
N TRP A 55 15.95 -31.08 -27.62
CA TRP A 55 15.90 -29.98 -26.65
C TRP A 55 17.06 -28.98 -26.81
N SER A 56 18.21 -29.40 -27.35
CA SER A 56 19.31 -28.48 -27.67
C SER A 56 19.08 -27.68 -28.96
N ASP A 57 18.35 -28.23 -29.93
CA ASP A 57 18.18 -27.63 -31.26
C ASP A 57 16.79 -27.03 -31.54
N LEU A 58 15.77 -27.31 -30.72
CA LEU A 58 14.61 -26.42 -30.64
C LEU A 58 15.02 -25.16 -29.90
N GLY A 59 15.58 -24.21 -30.65
CA GLY A 59 15.66 -22.82 -30.26
C GLY A 59 14.26 -22.32 -29.90
N ILE A 60 13.95 -22.36 -28.60
CA ILE A 60 12.76 -21.75 -28.02
C ILE A 60 12.68 -20.34 -28.60
N LEU A 61 11.54 -20.02 -29.22
CA LEU A 61 11.26 -18.69 -29.75
C LEU A 61 11.76 -17.66 -28.75
N ASN A 62 12.81 -16.93 -29.14
CA ASN A 62 13.51 -16.00 -28.27
C ASN A 62 12.58 -14.81 -27.99
N PHE A 63 11.67 -15.02 -27.04
CA PHE A 63 10.90 -13.98 -26.34
C PHE A 63 11.80 -13.23 -25.34
N THR A 64 13.11 -13.25 -25.59
CA THR A 64 14.09 -12.30 -25.07
C THR A 64 13.65 -10.91 -25.46
N SER A 65 13.12 -10.18 -24.48
CA SER A 65 12.73 -8.78 -24.59
C SER A 65 11.82 -8.46 -25.79
N LEU A 66 10.52 -8.71 -25.60
CA LEU A 66 9.61 -7.57 -25.72
C LEU A 66 10.10 -6.54 -24.69
N ALA A 67 11.00 -5.66 -25.11
CA ALA A 67 11.57 -4.63 -24.26
C ALA A 67 10.41 -3.74 -23.82
N VAL A 68 9.90 -4.00 -22.61
CA VAL A 68 8.84 -3.19 -22.00
C VAL A 68 9.44 -1.80 -21.87
N LYS A 69 9.07 -0.93 -22.81
CA LYS A 69 9.59 0.42 -22.92
C LYS A 69 9.03 1.18 -21.71
N THR A 70 9.77 1.14 -20.60
CA THR A 70 9.38 1.74 -19.33
C THR A 70 9.30 3.24 -19.52
N ILE A 71 8.11 3.74 -19.84
CA ILE A 71 7.86 5.17 -19.93
C ILE A 71 8.15 5.75 -18.53
N PRO A 72 9.10 6.69 -18.40
CA PRO A 72 9.42 7.27 -17.11
C PRO A 72 8.15 7.98 -16.59
N VAL A 73 7.75 7.63 -15.37
CA VAL A 73 6.56 8.18 -14.77
C VAL A 73 6.80 9.66 -14.46
N LYS A 74 6.01 10.53 -15.09
CA LYS A 74 6.09 11.98 -14.90
C LYS A 74 5.13 12.42 -13.80
N ASN A 75 5.67 13.12 -12.82
CA ASN A 75 4.86 13.89 -11.88
C ASN A 75 4.21 15.08 -12.60
N LYS A 76 3.04 15.52 -12.14
CA LYS A 76 2.35 16.71 -12.66
C LYS A 76 2.00 17.64 -11.49
N LEU A 77 2.53 18.86 -11.51
CA LEU A 77 2.05 19.93 -10.65
C LEU A 77 0.59 20.25 -11.04
N CYS A 78 -0.32 20.17 -10.08
CA CYS A 78 -1.75 20.30 -10.34
C CYS A 78 -2.28 21.69 -9.98
N TYR A 79 -2.10 22.10 -8.73
CA TYR A 79 -2.59 23.37 -8.20
C TYR A 79 -1.62 23.88 -7.13
N VAL A 80 -1.46 25.20 -7.05
CA VAL A 80 -0.68 25.88 -6.02
C VAL A 80 -1.51 27.06 -5.51
N SER A 81 -1.61 27.21 -4.20
CA SER A 81 -2.05 28.45 -3.55
C SER A 81 -1.00 28.84 -2.53
N MET A 82 -0.47 30.06 -2.62
CA MET A 82 0.46 30.62 -1.63
C MET A 82 -0.26 31.50 -0.60
N ASN A 83 -1.56 31.74 -0.79
CA ASN A 83 -2.36 32.62 0.06
C ASN A 83 -2.95 31.82 1.21
N ASP A 84 -2.86 32.38 2.42
CA ASP A 84 -3.58 31.89 3.59
C ASP A 84 -4.95 32.59 3.63
N GLU A 85 -6.01 31.82 3.41
CA GLU A 85 -7.40 32.29 3.38
C GLU A 85 -8.07 32.20 4.78
N ARG A 86 -7.35 31.73 5.81
CA ARG A 86 -7.86 31.57 7.17
C ARG A 86 -7.92 32.92 7.89
N ILE A 87 -9.12 33.50 7.97
CA ILE A 87 -9.40 34.85 8.54
C ILE A 87 -8.74 35.10 9.91
N GLN A 88 -8.67 34.10 10.78
CA GLN A 88 -8.15 34.24 12.15
C GLN A 88 -6.62 34.11 12.26
N MET A 89 -5.92 33.77 11.18
CA MET A 89 -4.47 33.56 11.21
C MET A 89 -3.74 34.88 10.95
N ASN A 90 -3.04 35.37 11.97
CA ASN A 90 -2.37 36.66 11.89
C ASN A 90 -1.10 36.57 11.01
N ASN A 91 -1.07 37.33 9.92
CA ASN A 91 0.03 37.30 8.94
C ASN A 91 1.39 37.81 9.48
N LYS A 92 1.41 38.46 10.65
CA LYS A 92 2.63 38.97 11.29
C LYS A 92 3.12 38.04 12.40
N THR A 93 3.88 37.01 12.03
CA THR A 93 4.68 36.21 12.97
C THR A 93 6.05 35.92 12.36
N ASP A 94 7.11 36.01 13.16
CA ASP A 94 8.49 35.71 12.75
C ASP A 94 8.79 34.19 12.72
N LEU A 95 7.75 33.36 12.71
CA LEU A 95 7.84 31.91 12.74
C LEU A 95 8.37 31.36 11.41
N LYS A 96 9.25 30.36 11.46
CA LYS A 96 9.66 29.61 10.26
C LYS A 96 8.43 28.95 9.62
N MET A 97 8.36 28.98 8.28
CA MET A 97 7.33 28.27 7.53
C MET A 97 7.53 26.75 7.68
N ILE A 98 6.48 26.01 8.00
CA ILE A 98 6.48 24.54 7.99
C ILE A 98 5.93 24.06 6.64
N TYR A 99 6.71 23.28 5.89
CA TYR A 99 6.28 22.60 4.69
C TYR A 99 5.91 21.16 5.05
N TYR A 100 4.61 20.96 5.27
CA TYR A 100 4.05 19.68 5.68
C TYR A 100 3.83 18.81 4.44
N ILE A 101 4.57 17.71 4.32
CA ILE A 101 4.57 16.83 3.15
C ILE A 101 3.67 15.63 3.40
N THR A 102 2.56 15.52 2.68
CA THR A 102 1.61 14.42 2.80
C THR A 102 1.56 13.57 1.53
N PRO A 103 2.09 12.33 1.57
CA PRO A 103 1.74 11.32 0.58
C PRO A 103 0.29 10.87 0.78
N THR A 104 -0.48 10.77 -0.30
CA THR A 104 -1.84 10.21 -0.27
C THR A 104 -2.11 9.33 -1.48
N TYR A 105 -3.19 8.54 -1.46
CA TYR A 105 -3.62 7.68 -2.57
C TYR A 105 -5.13 7.38 -2.52
N PRO A 106 -5.78 7.13 -3.68
CA PRO A 106 -7.21 6.81 -3.76
C PRO A 106 -7.60 5.56 -2.95
N ARG A 107 -8.47 5.76 -1.96
CA ARG A 107 -9.08 4.73 -1.10
C ARG A 107 -10.37 5.28 -0.45
N PRO A 108 -11.31 4.45 0.03
CA PRO A 108 -12.54 4.94 0.70
C PRO A 108 -12.27 5.91 1.85
N GLU A 109 -11.16 5.73 2.55
CA GLU A 109 -10.75 6.54 3.70
C GLU A 109 -10.04 7.85 3.31
N GLN A 110 -9.62 8.03 2.04
CA GLN A 110 -8.72 9.13 1.65
C GLN A 110 -9.24 10.51 2.08
N ILE A 111 -10.52 10.76 1.82
CA ILE A 111 -11.13 12.07 2.09
C ILE A 111 -11.42 12.28 3.58
N PRO A 112 -11.97 11.31 4.34
CA PRO A 112 -12.00 11.38 5.80
C PRO A 112 -10.63 11.68 6.45
N GLU A 113 -9.57 10.99 6.01
CA GLU A 113 -8.21 11.13 6.56
C GLU A 113 -7.65 12.53 6.29
N LEU A 114 -7.69 12.99 5.04
CA LEU A 114 -7.31 14.36 4.67
C LEU A 114 -8.19 15.42 5.35
N THR A 115 -9.46 15.14 5.63
CA THR A 115 -10.36 16.08 6.31
C THR A 115 -9.97 16.27 7.77
N ARG A 116 -9.72 15.19 8.53
CA ARG A 116 -9.28 15.34 9.93
C ARG A 116 -7.88 15.94 10.03
N LEU A 117 -6.96 15.57 9.14
CA LEU A 117 -5.63 16.18 9.08
C LEU A 117 -5.74 17.67 8.75
N SER A 118 -6.56 18.06 7.77
CA SER A 118 -6.87 19.45 7.47
C SER A 118 -7.31 20.22 8.71
N HIS A 119 -8.21 19.67 9.53
CA HIS A 119 -8.67 20.34 10.74
C HIS A 119 -7.51 20.58 11.74
N THR A 120 -6.60 19.62 11.93
CA THR A 120 -5.39 19.84 12.75
C THR A 120 -4.50 20.95 12.16
N LEU A 121 -4.16 20.86 10.86
CA LEU A 121 -3.27 21.82 10.21
C LEU A 121 -3.87 23.24 10.15
N MET A 122 -5.20 23.38 10.15
CA MET A 122 -5.90 24.67 10.17
C MET A 122 -5.59 25.49 11.43
N HIS A 123 -5.16 24.88 12.53
CA HIS A 123 -4.73 25.60 13.74
C HIS A 123 -3.28 26.07 13.70
N VAL A 124 -2.47 25.61 12.74
CA VAL A 124 -1.02 25.86 12.70
C VAL A 124 -0.71 27.14 11.91
N PRO A 125 -0.06 28.18 12.49
CA PRO A 125 0.37 29.36 11.76
C PRO A 125 1.57 29.04 10.87
N ARG A 126 1.76 29.83 9.80
CA ARG A 126 2.90 29.73 8.86
C ARG A 126 3.21 28.26 8.50
N ILE A 127 2.24 27.64 7.84
CA ILE A 127 2.31 26.28 7.32
C ILE A 127 1.88 26.29 5.85
N HIS A 128 2.53 25.45 5.04
CA HIS A 128 2.22 25.22 3.63
C HIS A 128 2.08 23.71 3.41
N TRP A 129 0.91 23.27 2.97
CA TRP A 129 0.57 21.86 2.85
C TRP A 129 0.87 21.32 1.45
N VAL A 130 1.91 20.49 1.33
CA VAL A 130 2.28 19.84 0.07
C VAL A 130 1.66 18.44 0.03
N ILE A 131 0.54 18.30 -0.68
CA ILE A 131 -0.07 16.99 -0.96
C ILE A 131 0.47 16.45 -2.27
N ALA A 132 1.02 15.24 -2.21
CA ALA A 132 1.43 14.48 -3.39
C ALA A 132 0.60 13.18 -3.47
N ASP A 133 -0.16 13.00 -4.55
CA ASP A 133 -1.24 12.01 -4.68
C ASP A 133 -0.83 10.88 -5.66
N ASP A 134 -0.93 9.61 -5.24
CA ASP A 134 -0.54 8.42 -6.04
C ASP A 134 -1.58 8.10 -7.12
N GLN A 135 -1.69 9.01 -8.09
CA GLN A 135 -2.51 8.86 -9.28
C GLN A 135 -1.95 9.70 -10.44
N PRO A 136 -2.20 9.32 -11.72
CA PRO A 136 -1.66 10.03 -12.89
C PRO A 136 -2.40 11.33 -13.23
N THR A 137 -3.50 11.61 -12.56
CA THR A 137 -4.41 12.73 -12.85
C THR A 137 -4.65 13.57 -11.61
N CYS A 138 -4.87 14.87 -11.79
CA CYS A 138 -5.15 15.77 -10.67
C CYS A 138 -6.53 15.48 -10.08
N SER A 139 -6.59 15.13 -8.79
CA SER A 139 -7.85 14.88 -8.09
C SER A 139 -8.57 16.18 -7.71
N GLU A 140 -9.72 16.44 -8.34
CA GLU A 140 -10.59 17.56 -7.95
C GLU A 140 -11.14 17.37 -6.53
N VAL A 141 -11.27 16.12 -6.05
CA VAL A 141 -11.75 15.82 -4.69
C VAL A 141 -10.71 16.23 -3.64
N VAL A 142 -9.43 15.86 -3.83
CA VAL A 142 -8.33 16.29 -2.95
C VAL A 142 -8.16 17.80 -2.98
N LYS A 143 -8.21 18.41 -4.16
CA LYS A 143 -8.20 19.88 -4.32
C LYS A 143 -9.35 20.56 -3.56
N ASN A 144 -10.54 19.95 -3.50
CA ASN A 144 -11.67 20.52 -2.75
C ASN A 144 -11.47 20.44 -1.23
N VAL A 145 -10.78 19.42 -0.70
CA VAL A 145 -10.35 19.41 0.72
C VAL A 145 -9.35 20.54 0.98
N LEU A 146 -8.31 20.64 0.14
CA LEU A 146 -7.29 21.68 0.21
C LEU A 146 -7.90 23.10 0.21
N ARG A 147 -8.81 23.40 -0.73
CA ARG A 147 -9.49 24.70 -0.78
C ARG A 147 -10.36 24.97 0.45
N LYS A 148 -11.04 23.96 1.00
CA LYS A 148 -11.86 24.14 2.21
C LYS A 148 -11.03 24.40 3.47
N SER A 149 -9.77 23.99 3.49
CA SER A 149 -8.86 24.24 4.62
C SER A 149 -8.49 25.72 4.77
N GLY A 150 -8.48 26.48 3.66
CA GLY A 150 -7.94 27.83 3.58
C GLY A 150 -6.42 27.95 3.77
N ILE A 151 -5.71 26.83 4.01
CA ILE A 151 -4.26 26.79 4.21
C ILE A 151 -3.55 26.97 2.86
N PRO A 152 -2.39 27.67 2.77
CA PRO A 152 -1.50 27.62 1.61
C PRO A 152 -1.15 26.17 1.25
N PHE A 153 -1.19 25.81 -0.03
CA PHE A 153 -1.00 24.43 -0.45
C PHE A 153 -0.32 24.25 -1.80
N THR A 154 0.18 23.04 -2.03
CA THR A 154 0.63 22.56 -3.32
C THR A 154 0.15 21.14 -3.53
N HIS A 155 -0.57 20.91 -4.63
CA HIS A 155 -1.07 19.59 -5.03
C HIS A 155 -0.27 19.09 -6.23
N ILE A 156 0.31 17.91 -6.10
CA ILE A 156 1.09 17.21 -7.12
C ILE A 156 0.46 15.84 -7.38
N ALA A 157 0.22 15.48 -8.64
CA ALA A 157 -0.08 14.11 -9.04
C ALA A 157 1.25 13.38 -9.28
N SER A 158 1.52 12.31 -8.51
CA SER A 158 2.80 11.60 -8.46
C SER A 158 2.58 10.08 -8.36
N PRO A 159 2.16 9.42 -9.45
CA PRO A 159 1.81 8.00 -9.39
C PRO A 159 3.05 7.12 -9.16
N LYS A 160 2.89 6.07 -8.35
CA LYS A 160 3.92 5.08 -8.06
C LYS A 160 4.28 4.31 -9.34
N PRO A 161 5.56 4.24 -9.75
CA PRO A 161 5.98 3.52 -10.94
C PRO A 161 5.54 2.06 -10.92
N PHE A 162 5.13 1.55 -12.09
CA PHE A 162 4.51 0.23 -12.23
C PHE A 162 5.32 -0.91 -11.58
N HIS A 163 6.64 -0.92 -11.80
CA HIS A 163 7.57 -1.88 -11.21
C HIS A 163 7.51 -1.95 -9.67
N TYR A 164 7.17 -0.84 -9.00
CA TYR A 164 7.09 -0.75 -7.55
C TYR A 164 5.66 -0.95 -7.00
N ARG A 165 4.68 -1.35 -7.82
CA ARG A 165 3.28 -1.53 -7.36
C ARG A 165 3.02 -2.84 -6.61
N SER A 166 3.95 -3.79 -6.60
CA SER A 166 3.86 -5.00 -5.77
C SER A 166 3.95 -4.69 -4.27
N ASN A 167 3.34 -5.54 -3.45
CA ASN A 167 3.17 -5.33 -2.00
C ASN A 167 4.50 -5.18 -1.21
N ASN A 168 5.61 -5.67 -1.74
CA ASN A 168 6.92 -5.65 -1.06
C ASN A 168 7.61 -4.28 -1.07
N PHE A 169 7.11 -3.31 -1.85
CA PHE A 169 7.70 -1.98 -1.94
C PHE A 169 6.93 -0.95 -1.11
N PRO A 170 7.64 -0.06 -0.40
CA PRO A 170 7.02 0.94 0.45
C PRO A 170 6.12 1.91 -0.30
N ARG A 171 5.23 2.57 0.44
CA ARG A 171 4.25 3.54 -0.06
C ARG A 171 4.79 4.96 0.10
N GLY A 172 4.19 5.93 -0.57
CA GLY A 172 4.56 7.35 -0.44
C GLY A 172 5.91 7.76 -1.03
N VAL A 173 6.84 6.86 -1.36
CA VAL A 173 8.18 7.22 -1.89
C VAL A 173 8.11 8.06 -3.18
N ALA A 174 7.19 7.75 -4.11
CA ALA A 174 6.99 8.57 -5.32
C ALA A 174 6.57 10.00 -4.96
N ASN A 175 5.65 10.10 -4.00
CA ASN A 175 4.99 11.30 -3.53
C ASN A 175 5.97 12.21 -2.75
N ARG A 176 6.70 11.64 -1.79
CA ARG A 176 7.74 12.35 -1.00
C ARG A 176 8.88 12.83 -1.89
N ARG A 177 9.30 12.04 -2.90
CA ARG A 177 10.25 12.49 -3.93
C ARG A 177 9.71 13.67 -4.75
N ALA A 178 8.48 13.57 -5.26
CA ALA A 178 7.84 14.64 -6.04
C ALA A 178 7.73 15.96 -5.24
N ALA A 179 7.43 15.85 -3.94
CA ALA A 179 7.41 16.97 -3.02
C ALA A 179 8.81 17.55 -2.75
N LEU A 180 9.82 16.72 -2.48
CA LEU A 180 11.22 17.15 -2.35
C LEU A 180 11.72 17.89 -3.60
N ASP A 181 11.37 17.40 -4.79
CA ASP A 181 11.70 18.04 -6.05
C ASP A 181 11.00 19.40 -6.18
N TRP A 182 9.73 19.54 -5.76
CA TRP A 182 9.06 20.83 -5.72
C TRP A 182 9.71 21.80 -4.72
N ILE A 183 10.01 21.35 -3.50
CA ILE A 183 10.67 22.13 -2.45
C ILE A 183 11.99 22.73 -2.97
N ARG A 184 12.87 21.90 -3.57
CA ARG A 184 14.17 22.35 -4.12
C ARG A 184 14.10 23.49 -5.12
N HIS A 185 13.06 23.50 -5.95
CA HIS A 185 12.92 24.49 -7.02
C HIS A 185 12.22 25.77 -6.57
N ASN A 186 11.41 25.72 -5.50
CA ASN A 186 10.49 26.80 -5.11
C ASN A 186 10.73 27.37 -3.72
N VAL A 187 11.47 26.69 -2.85
CA VAL A 187 11.64 27.03 -1.43
C VAL A 187 13.11 27.17 -1.09
N ARG A 188 13.44 28.15 -0.22
CA ARG A 188 14.81 28.44 0.22
C ARG A 188 15.01 28.24 1.72
N GLU A 189 13.99 28.52 2.51
CA GLU A 189 14.01 28.48 3.98
C GLU A 189 12.72 27.84 4.52
N GLY A 190 12.78 27.34 5.75
CA GLY A 190 11.65 26.71 6.44
C GLY A 190 11.96 25.31 6.93
N ILE A 191 10.98 24.68 7.57
CA ILE A 191 11.08 23.33 8.12
C ILE A 191 10.32 22.36 7.22
N LEU A 192 10.99 21.33 6.74
CA LEU A 192 10.40 20.19 6.06
C LEU A 192 9.97 19.15 7.11
N TYR A 193 8.71 18.70 7.04
CA TYR A 193 8.21 17.60 7.87
C TYR A 193 7.40 16.62 7.01
N PHE A 194 7.65 15.32 7.15
CA PHE A 194 6.90 14.27 6.47
C PHE A 194 5.80 13.76 7.40
N GLY A 195 4.54 13.94 7.01
CA GLY A 195 3.39 13.50 7.79
C GLY A 195 2.36 12.80 6.92
N ASP A 196 2.24 11.50 7.11
CA ASP A 196 1.33 10.64 6.34
C ASP A 196 -0.14 10.97 6.68
N ASP A 197 -1.04 10.74 5.71
CA ASP A 197 -2.44 11.18 5.81
C ASP A 197 -3.24 10.47 6.92
N ASP A 198 -2.77 9.33 7.43
CA ASP A 198 -3.40 8.58 8.52
C ASP A 198 -2.79 8.79 9.92
N ASN A 199 -1.73 9.59 10.07
CA ASN A 199 -1.11 9.88 11.37
C ASN A 199 -1.99 10.79 12.25
N THR A 200 -1.71 10.84 13.56
CA THR A 200 -2.34 11.76 14.52
C THR A 200 -1.24 12.57 15.19
N ILE A 201 -1.42 13.89 15.30
CA ILE A 201 -0.38 14.84 15.73
C ILE A 201 -0.97 15.85 16.71
N ASP A 202 -0.25 16.10 17.80
CA ASP A 202 -0.54 17.16 18.75
C ASP A 202 -0.07 18.54 18.23
N LEU A 203 -0.78 19.61 18.58
CA LEU A 203 -0.41 20.96 18.15
C LEU A 203 0.94 21.42 18.74
N GLU A 204 1.34 20.92 19.91
CA GLU A 204 2.65 21.19 20.53
C GLU A 204 3.82 20.84 19.59
N LEU A 205 3.67 19.77 18.78
CA LEU A 205 4.75 19.31 17.89
C LEU A 205 5.13 20.31 16.80
N PHE A 206 4.16 21.11 16.33
CA PHE A 206 4.44 22.11 15.30
C PHE A 206 5.31 23.25 15.82
N GLU A 207 5.15 23.63 17.09
CA GLU A 207 5.98 24.67 17.70
C GLU A 207 7.37 24.13 18.07
N GLU A 208 7.45 22.89 18.57
CA GLU A 208 8.73 22.18 18.76
C GLU A 208 9.54 22.13 17.45
N MET A 209 8.95 21.64 16.34
CA MET A 209 9.71 21.44 15.09
C MET A 209 10.20 22.74 14.45
N ARG A 210 9.62 23.91 14.75
CA ARG A 210 10.15 25.22 14.28
C ARG A 210 11.54 25.53 14.84
N LEU A 211 11.89 24.97 15.99
CA LEU A 211 13.19 25.19 16.64
C LEU A 211 14.35 24.57 15.86
N THR A 212 14.07 23.60 14.99
CA THR A 212 15.05 22.86 14.16
C THR A 212 16.00 23.80 13.42
N LYS A 213 17.31 23.57 13.59
CA LYS A 213 18.40 24.29 12.91
C LYS A 213 19.00 23.46 11.77
N LYS A 214 19.18 22.16 11.98
CA LYS A 214 19.60 21.14 11.00
C LYS A 214 18.55 20.05 10.86
N VAL A 215 18.50 19.11 11.82
CA VAL A 215 17.58 17.99 11.87
C VAL A 215 17.21 17.74 13.33
N SER A 216 15.91 17.77 13.61
CA SER A 216 15.38 17.42 14.91
C SER A 216 14.77 16.02 14.91
N MET A 217 14.74 15.36 16.07
CA MET A 217 14.11 14.06 16.26
C MET A 217 13.32 14.00 17.56
N PHE A 218 12.25 13.20 17.56
CA PHE A 218 11.29 13.07 18.66
C PHE A 218 10.56 11.71 18.62
N PRO A 219 9.92 11.27 19.72
CA PRO A 219 9.24 9.98 19.79
C PRO A 219 7.99 9.90 18.93
N VAL A 220 7.80 8.75 18.27
CA VAL A 220 6.56 8.40 17.55
C VAL A 220 5.87 7.23 18.23
N GLY A 221 4.64 7.44 18.68
CA GLY A 221 3.82 6.41 19.33
C GLY A 221 3.16 5.44 18.33
N LEU A 222 2.76 4.28 18.84
CA LEU A 222 2.11 3.16 18.12
C LEU A 222 3.00 2.48 17.06
N ILE A 223 4.32 2.58 17.19
CA ILE A 223 5.28 1.94 16.29
C ILE A 223 5.63 0.51 16.72
N GLY A 224 5.37 -0.43 15.80
CA GLY A 224 5.91 -1.79 15.82
C GLY A 224 5.68 -2.57 17.11
N GLY A 225 6.67 -3.38 17.48
CA GLY A 225 6.58 -4.28 18.65
C GLY A 225 6.83 -3.59 20.01
N TYR A 226 7.40 -2.38 20.01
CA TYR A 226 7.74 -1.64 21.23
C TYR A 226 6.69 -0.57 21.61
N GLY A 227 5.71 -0.30 20.73
CA GLY A 227 4.70 0.73 20.93
C GLY A 227 5.21 2.17 20.76
N VAL A 228 6.51 2.36 20.59
CA VAL A 228 7.18 3.64 20.34
C VAL A 228 8.46 3.42 19.54
N SER A 229 8.78 4.37 18.65
CA SER A 229 10.11 4.57 18.06
C SER A 229 10.66 5.89 18.58
N SER A 230 11.85 5.89 19.19
CA SER A 230 12.43 7.10 19.80
C SER A 230 13.96 7.13 19.72
N PRO A 231 14.59 8.30 19.55
CA PRO A 231 15.96 8.51 20.02
C PRO A 231 16.09 8.20 21.52
N ILE A 232 17.25 7.73 21.94
CA ILE A 232 17.63 7.59 23.36
C ILE A 232 18.52 8.78 23.70
N ILE A 233 18.09 9.61 24.65
CA ILE A 233 18.82 10.83 25.03
C ILE A 233 19.64 10.58 26.30
N LYS A 234 20.90 11.03 26.28
CA LYS A 234 21.80 11.09 27.42
C LYS A 234 22.51 12.43 27.40
N ASP A 235 22.53 13.12 28.55
CA ASP A 235 23.22 14.42 28.70
C ASP A 235 22.83 15.46 27.63
N GLY A 236 21.55 15.48 27.22
CA GLY A 236 21.01 16.37 26.20
C GLY A 236 21.40 16.03 24.75
N LYS A 237 21.96 14.83 24.50
CA LYS A 237 22.40 14.34 23.18
C LYS A 237 21.86 12.95 22.87
N VAL A 238 21.69 12.66 21.59
CA VAL A 238 21.32 11.31 21.12
C VAL A 238 22.48 10.36 21.39
N ALA A 239 22.24 9.32 22.17
CA ALA A 239 23.20 8.26 22.50
C ALA A 239 22.90 6.94 21.77
N GLY A 240 21.70 6.82 21.19
CA GLY A 240 21.24 5.63 20.48
C GLY A 240 19.76 5.76 20.11
N PHE A 241 19.11 4.64 19.79
CA PHE A 241 17.72 4.60 19.36
C PHE A 241 17.00 3.40 19.98
N PHE A 242 15.74 3.60 20.34
CA PHE A 242 14.81 2.59 20.82
C PHE A 242 13.74 2.40 19.75
N ASP A 243 13.95 1.42 18.88
CA ASP A 243 13.05 1.07 17.78
C ASP A 243 13.03 -0.45 17.56
N SER A 244 11.89 -0.97 17.09
CA SER A 244 11.67 -2.41 16.93
C SER A 244 12.20 -3.01 15.62
N TRP A 245 12.76 -2.19 14.72
CA TRP A 245 13.35 -2.60 13.44
C TRP A 245 14.78 -2.03 13.29
N PRO A 246 15.79 -2.61 13.95
CA PRO A 246 17.16 -2.10 13.86
C PRO A 246 17.74 -2.17 12.44
N GLY A 247 17.39 -3.20 11.65
CA GLY A 247 17.52 -3.24 10.18
C GLY A 247 18.88 -2.89 9.56
N SER A 248 19.98 -2.92 10.31
CA SER A 248 21.28 -2.36 9.89
C SER A 248 21.18 -0.89 9.42
N ARG A 249 20.36 -0.09 10.10
CA ARG A 249 20.11 1.33 9.83
C ARG A 249 21.05 2.21 10.66
N THR A 250 21.49 3.33 10.09
CA THR A 250 22.22 4.39 10.81
C THR A 250 21.27 5.19 11.69
N PHE A 251 20.07 5.48 11.17
CA PHE A 251 19.03 6.24 11.86
C PHE A 251 17.72 5.43 11.89
N PRO A 252 17.57 4.46 12.82
CA PRO A 252 16.34 3.71 12.98
C PRO A 252 15.28 4.54 13.69
N VAL A 253 14.56 5.34 12.91
CA VAL A 253 13.38 6.11 13.31
C VAL A 253 12.23 5.86 12.32
N ASP A 254 11.02 6.25 12.71
CA ASP A 254 9.85 6.34 11.83
C ASP A 254 9.87 7.65 11.01
N MET A 255 9.18 7.66 9.85
CA MET A 255 9.08 8.83 8.96
C MET A 255 8.53 10.08 9.65
N ALA A 256 7.61 9.91 10.59
CA ALA A 256 7.03 11.02 11.36
C ALA A 256 7.90 11.46 12.55
N GLY A 257 9.05 10.83 12.79
CA GLY A 257 9.88 11.05 13.99
C GLY A 257 10.96 12.13 13.86
N PHE A 258 10.97 12.89 12.77
CA PHE A 258 11.99 13.91 12.52
C PHE A 258 11.49 15.08 11.66
N ALA A 259 12.13 16.24 11.81
CA ALA A 259 11.96 17.40 10.94
C ALA A 259 13.32 17.93 10.48
N VAL A 260 13.36 18.58 9.32
CA VAL A 260 14.62 19.01 8.66
C VAL A 260 14.53 20.49 8.29
N ASN A 261 15.55 21.29 8.61
CA ASN A 261 15.67 22.63 8.04
C ASN A 261 15.98 22.52 6.53
N ILE A 262 15.18 23.16 5.69
CA ILE A 262 15.29 23.11 4.23
C ILE A 262 16.65 23.59 3.73
N GLU A 263 17.29 24.52 4.45
CA GLU A 263 18.66 24.99 4.16
C GLU A 263 19.71 23.87 4.25
N TYR A 264 19.42 22.79 4.97
CA TYR A 264 20.29 21.62 5.15
C TYR A 264 19.99 20.48 4.13
N LEU A 265 19.02 20.65 3.23
CA LEU A 265 18.72 19.65 2.20
C LEU A 265 19.80 19.63 1.12
N THR A 266 20.43 18.47 0.94
CA THR A 266 21.36 18.26 -0.17
C THR A 266 20.60 18.09 -1.50
N SER A 267 21.26 18.41 -2.62
CA SER A 267 20.74 18.16 -3.98
C SER A 267 20.47 16.66 -4.22
N THR A 268 21.17 15.78 -3.52
CA THR A 268 21.03 14.32 -3.59
C THR A 268 19.99 13.71 -2.66
N ALA A 269 19.42 14.48 -1.72
CA ALA A 269 18.53 13.93 -0.69
C ALA A 269 17.32 13.16 -1.27
N SER A 270 17.20 11.88 -0.96
CA SER A 270 16.14 11.04 -1.55
C SER A 270 15.87 9.77 -0.75
N MET A 271 14.69 9.20 -0.95
CA MET A 271 14.23 7.97 -0.30
C MET A 271 14.25 6.82 -1.32
N PRO A 272 14.89 5.66 -1.04
CA PRO A 272 14.83 4.48 -1.92
C PRO A 272 13.45 3.80 -1.90
N TYR A 273 13.18 2.93 -2.87
CA TYR A 273 12.09 1.95 -2.80
C TYR A 273 12.58 0.66 -2.11
N ILE A 274 13.09 0.78 -0.88
CA ILE A 274 13.61 -0.34 -0.08
C ILE A 274 13.00 -0.20 1.30
N ALA A 275 12.11 -1.12 1.68
CA ALA A 275 11.32 -1.02 2.90
C ALA A 275 12.19 -0.99 4.17
N GLY A 276 11.89 -0.05 5.07
CA GLY A 276 12.64 0.23 6.30
C GLY A 276 13.88 1.11 6.09
N HIS A 277 14.23 1.47 4.85
CA HIS A 277 15.42 2.27 4.53
C HIS A 277 15.08 3.62 3.88
N GLU A 278 13.80 4.00 3.81
CA GLU A 278 13.36 5.29 3.29
C GLU A 278 13.93 6.45 4.11
N GLU A 279 13.69 6.43 5.42
CA GLU A 279 14.13 7.41 6.40
C GLU A 279 15.66 7.40 6.52
N ASP A 280 16.23 6.20 6.74
CA ASP A 280 17.66 5.98 6.93
C ASP A 280 18.50 6.56 5.79
N LYS A 281 18.16 6.21 4.53
CA LYS A 281 18.93 6.71 3.38
C LYS A 281 18.65 8.16 3.06
N PHE A 282 17.46 8.67 3.36
CA PHE A 282 17.20 10.11 3.29
C PHE A 282 18.09 10.88 4.29
N LEU A 283 18.07 10.52 5.57
CA LEU A 283 18.85 11.17 6.63
C LEU A 283 20.36 11.05 6.38
N VAL A 284 20.86 9.87 6.00
CA VAL A 284 22.27 9.67 5.60
C VAL A 284 22.64 10.56 4.40
N SER A 285 21.75 10.74 3.42
CA SER A 285 22.01 11.59 2.25
C SER A 285 22.06 13.09 2.55
N LEU A 286 21.71 13.53 3.76
CA LEU A 286 21.95 14.89 4.25
C LEU A 286 23.38 15.09 4.77
N GLY A 287 24.17 14.04 4.93
CA GLY A 287 25.45 14.09 5.64
C GLY A 287 25.29 14.23 7.16
N LEU A 288 24.09 13.94 7.69
CA LEU A 288 23.76 14.02 9.10
C LEU A 288 24.63 13.06 9.93
N LYS A 289 25.03 13.52 11.11
CA LYS A 289 25.67 12.70 12.15
C LYS A 289 24.84 12.69 13.43
N ILE A 290 25.13 11.78 14.36
CA ILE A 290 24.37 11.65 15.61
C ILE A 290 24.50 12.91 16.47
N GLU A 291 25.68 13.53 16.51
CA GLU A 291 25.96 14.75 17.27
C GLU A 291 25.21 16.00 16.77
N ASP A 292 24.79 15.99 15.50
CA ASP A 292 24.03 17.04 14.82
C ASP A 292 22.53 16.99 15.11
N ILE A 293 22.01 15.88 15.68
CA ILE A 293 20.59 15.71 15.95
C ILE A 293 20.17 16.61 17.13
N GLU A 294 19.06 17.32 16.93
CA GLU A 294 18.41 18.17 17.93
C GLU A 294 17.24 17.41 18.58
N PRO A 295 17.38 16.90 19.82
CA PRO A 295 16.29 16.21 20.49
C PRO A 295 15.20 17.19 20.92
N LEU A 296 13.95 16.92 20.53
CA LEU A 296 12.75 17.68 20.90
C LEU A 296 11.81 16.82 21.77
N ALA A 297 10.61 17.34 22.04
CA ALA A 297 9.58 16.71 22.86
C ALA A 297 10.08 16.41 24.28
N ASP A 298 10.65 17.43 24.92
CA ASP A 298 11.28 17.38 26.26
C ASP A 298 12.32 16.25 26.39
N ASN A 299 13.43 16.38 25.65
CA ASN A 299 14.48 15.35 25.53
C ASN A 299 13.93 13.96 25.18
N CYS A 300 12.95 13.91 24.27
CA CYS A 300 12.27 12.71 23.81
C CYS A 300 11.53 11.94 24.93
N THR A 301 11.01 12.65 25.95
CA THR A 301 10.17 12.05 27.01
C THR A 301 8.66 12.19 26.76
N LYS A 302 8.23 13.09 25.86
CA LYS A 302 6.83 13.23 25.42
C LYS A 302 6.59 12.55 24.07
N ILE A 303 5.41 11.97 23.90
CA ILE A 303 4.89 11.53 22.59
C ILE A 303 3.91 12.59 22.10
N LEU A 304 4.23 13.23 20.96
CA LEU A 304 3.40 14.29 20.35
C LEU A 304 2.90 13.91 18.94
N VAL A 305 3.27 12.72 18.45
CA VAL A 305 2.78 12.13 17.19
C VAL A 305 2.60 10.63 17.35
N TRP A 306 1.54 10.10 16.74
CA TRP A 306 1.19 8.69 16.75
C TRP A 306 0.96 8.21 15.32
N HIS A 307 1.56 7.06 14.98
CA HIS A 307 1.36 6.39 13.70
C HIS A 307 0.03 5.60 13.72
N THR A 308 -1.08 6.32 13.91
CA THR A 308 -2.44 5.79 13.79
C THR A 308 -2.71 5.26 12.38
N ARG A 309 -3.66 4.32 12.26
CA ARG A 309 -4.03 3.70 10.97
C ARG A 309 -5.51 3.37 10.96
N THR A 310 -6.23 3.84 9.94
CA THR A 310 -7.66 3.50 9.79
C THR A 310 -7.84 2.06 9.32
N VAL A 311 -8.84 1.37 9.88
CA VAL A 311 -9.24 0.02 9.47
C VAL A 311 -9.79 0.07 8.04
N LYS A 312 -9.24 -0.77 7.16
CA LYS A 312 -9.61 -0.80 5.73
C LYS A 312 -11.09 -1.11 5.54
N PHE A 313 -11.82 -0.19 4.91
CA PHE A 313 -13.18 -0.38 4.47
C PHE A 313 -13.21 -1.20 3.16
N LYS A 314 -13.97 -2.30 3.15
CA LYS A 314 -14.17 -3.11 1.95
C LYS A 314 -15.19 -2.42 1.03
N LYS A 315 -14.70 -1.55 0.14
CA LYS A 315 -15.50 -0.84 -0.88
C LYS A 315 -16.51 -1.78 -1.57
N PRO A 316 -17.84 -1.61 -1.36
CA PRO A 316 -18.85 -2.41 -2.03
C PRO A 316 -18.97 -2.01 -3.50
N THR A 317 -19.48 -2.94 -4.31
CA THR A 317 -20.07 -2.62 -5.61
C THR A 317 -21.58 -2.64 -5.46
N LEU A 318 -22.25 -1.56 -5.82
CA LEU A 318 -23.70 -1.40 -5.75
C LEU A 318 -24.28 -1.62 -7.15
N LYS A 319 -25.23 -2.57 -7.26
CA LYS A 319 -25.95 -2.82 -8.50
C LYS A 319 -27.03 -1.75 -8.67
N ILE A 320 -26.78 -0.73 -9.49
CA ILE A 320 -27.65 0.44 -9.65
C ILE A 320 -27.65 0.89 -11.12
N LYS A 321 -28.85 1.09 -11.69
CA LYS A 321 -29.04 1.71 -13.01
C LYS A 321 -29.23 3.22 -12.85
N LEU A 322 -28.11 3.94 -12.76
CA LEU A 322 -28.07 5.40 -12.56
C LEU A 322 -28.93 6.18 -13.55
N ASP A 323 -28.90 5.76 -14.82
CA ASP A 323 -29.66 6.30 -15.97
C ASP A 323 -31.17 6.31 -15.75
N LYS A 324 -31.66 5.34 -14.97
CA LYS A 324 -33.08 5.26 -14.64
C LYS A 324 -33.45 6.16 -13.46
N ILE A 325 -32.61 6.22 -12.43
CA ILE A 325 -32.89 6.94 -11.17
C ILE A 325 -32.74 8.47 -11.31
N THR A 326 -32.23 8.95 -12.45
CA THR A 326 -32.06 10.39 -12.76
C THR A 326 -33.35 11.19 -13.03
N GLY A 327 -34.54 10.61 -12.88
CA GLY A 327 -35.81 11.36 -12.90
C GLY A 327 -35.94 12.35 -11.73
N GLU A 328 -36.81 13.36 -11.87
CA GLU A 328 -36.96 14.46 -10.89
C GLU A 328 -37.22 13.95 -9.46
N THR A 329 -38.00 12.88 -9.31
CA THR A 329 -38.37 12.25 -8.04
C THR A 329 -37.17 11.82 -7.18
N TYR A 330 -36.08 11.37 -7.79
CA TYR A 330 -34.93 10.78 -7.07
C TYR A 330 -33.60 11.50 -7.32
N LYS A 331 -33.61 12.69 -7.93
CA LYS A 331 -32.41 13.47 -8.28
C LYS A 331 -31.39 13.61 -7.14
N ASN A 332 -31.83 14.04 -5.95
CA ASN A 332 -30.96 14.22 -4.79
C ASN A 332 -30.27 12.91 -4.35
N PHE A 333 -30.98 11.78 -4.45
CA PHE A 333 -30.43 10.47 -4.12
C PHE A 333 -29.48 9.97 -5.22
N ALA A 334 -29.81 10.18 -6.50
CA ALA A 334 -28.90 9.90 -7.60
C ALA A 334 -27.57 10.67 -7.46
N ASP A 335 -27.62 11.93 -7.02
CA ASP A 335 -26.44 12.76 -6.79
C ASP A 335 -25.63 12.30 -5.55
N LEU A 336 -26.28 11.87 -4.47
CA LEU A 336 -25.61 11.21 -3.33
C LEU A 336 -24.88 9.92 -3.75
N ILE A 337 -25.51 9.10 -4.59
CA ILE A 337 -24.92 7.86 -5.10
C ILE A 337 -23.69 8.18 -5.98
N LYS A 338 -23.79 9.17 -6.89
CA LYS A 338 -22.62 9.66 -7.67
C LYS A 338 -21.50 10.15 -6.76
N GLU A 339 -21.81 10.94 -5.73
CA GLU A 339 -20.80 11.45 -4.79
C GLU A 339 -20.14 10.29 -4.02
N THR A 340 -20.91 9.30 -3.56
CA THR A 340 -20.39 8.09 -2.90
C THR A 340 -19.38 7.34 -3.78
N SER A 341 -19.62 7.26 -5.10
CA SER A 341 -18.65 6.66 -6.02
C SER A 341 -17.45 7.57 -6.31
N LYS A 342 -17.65 8.89 -6.41
CA LYS A 342 -16.60 9.89 -6.65
C LYS A 342 -15.64 10.03 -5.47
N LEU A 343 -16.13 9.89 -4.24
CA LEU A 343 -15.33 9.80 -3.02
C LEU A 343 -14.67 8.42 -2.82
N GLY A 344 -14.88 7.47 -3.74
CA GLY A 344 -14.30 6.13 -3.67
C GLY A 344 -14.91 5.20 -2.62
N MET A 345 -16.00 5.61 -1.95
CA MET A 345 -16.66 4.83 -0.89
C MET A 345 -17.41 3.62 -1.44
N ALA A 346 -17.93 3.69 -2.67
CA ALA A 346 -18.55 2.58 -3.39
C ALA A 346 -18.08 2.54 -4.85
N THR A 347 -18.39 1.44 -5.55
CA THR A 347 -18.37 1.36 -7.01
C THR A 347 -19.79 1.13 -7.49
N ILE A 348 -20.17 1.74 -8.61
CA ILE A 348 -21.52 1.58 -9.19
C ILE A 348 -21.39 0.76 -10.45
N ASP A 349 -22.21 -0.28 -10.57
CA ASP A 349 -22.28 -1.14 -11.74
C ASP A 349 -23.76 -1.44 -12.08
N SER A 350 -24.12 -1.54 -13.35
CA SER A 350 -25.51 -1.78 -13.76
C SER A 350 -25.89 -3.28 -13.74
N THR A 351 -24.91 -4.18 -13.69
CA THR A 351 -25.06 -5.63 -13.90
C THR A 351 -24.78 -6.47 -12.66
N SER A 352 -23.86 -6.02 -11.80
CA SER A 352 -23.21 -6.81 -10.76
C SER A 352 -23.11 -6.05 -9.43
N GLY A 353 -22.76 -6.77 -8.35
CA GLY A 353 -22.68 -6.21 -7.00
C GLY A 353 -23.94 -6.40 -6.16
N THR A 354 -23.93 -5.80 -4.97
CA THR A 354 -25.01 -5.86 -3.99
C THR A 354 -26.23 -5.11 -4.52
N LYS A 355 -27.41 -5.73 -4.47
CA LYS A 355 -28.69 -5.04 -4.72
C LYS A 355 -29.06 -4.19 -3.49
N PRO A 356 -29.10 -2.85 -3.59
CA PRO A 356 -29.57 -2.03 -2.48
C PRO A 356 -31.10 -2.06 -2.39
N LEU A 357 -31.62 -1.80 -1.19
CA LEU A 357 -33.04 -1.64 -0.90
C LEU A 357 -33.28 -0.19 -0.44
N ILE A 358 -34.39 0.41 -0.87
CA ILE A 358 -34.98 1.57 -0.21
C ILE A 358 -35.96 1.03 0.83
N THR A 359 -35.81 1.46 2.07
CA THR A 359 -36.71 1.08 3.18
C THR A 359 -37.51 2.31 3.58
N TYR A 360 -38.84 2.21 3.52
CA TYR A 360 -39.73 3.33 3.89
C TYR A 360 -40.19 3.22 5.35
N ASP A 361 -40.50 2.01 5.82
CA ASP A 361 -40.84 1.72 7.21
C ASP A 361 -40.34 0.33 7.65
N ARG A 362 -40.77 -0.16 8.82
CA ARG A 362 -40.35 -1.47 9.37
C ARG A 362 -40.79 -2.69 8.55
N LYS A 363 -41.73 -2.52 7.62
CA LYS A 363 -42.37 -3.57 6.81
C LYS A 363 -42.25 -3.33 5.31
N THR A 364 -42.18 -2.07 4.88
CA THR A 364 -42.17 -1.70 3.45
C THR A 364 -40.76 -1.37 2.95
N TYR A 365 -40.36 -2.05 1.87
CA TYR A 365 -39.10 -1.86 1.18
C TYR A 365 -39.26 -2.17 -0.31
N GLU A 366 -38.44 -1.55 -1.14
CA GLU A 366 -38.34 -1.79 -2.59
C GLU A 366 -36.87 -1.96 -2.99
N SER A 367 -36.58 -2.72 -4.05
CA SER A 367 -35.19 -2.86 -4.52
C SER A 367 -34.84 -1.79 -5.53
N LEU A 368 -33.72 -1.10 -5.33
CA LEU A 368 -33.21 -0.09 -6.25
C LEU A 368 -32.80 -0.66 -7.63
N THR A 369 -32.73 -1.99 -7.78
CA THR A 369 -32.59 -2.63 -9.12
C THR A 369 -33.89 -2.77 -9.89
N ASP A 370 -35.02 -2.65 -9.18
CA ASP A 370 -36.35 -3.00 -9.65
C ASP A 370 -37.26 -1.75 -9.71
N ILE A 371 -36.87 -0.65 -9.05
CA ILE A 371 -37.35 0.69 -9.40
C ILE A 371 -36.80 1.01 -10.80
N LEU A 372 -37.73 1.19 -11.74
CA LEU A 372 -37.56 1.51 -13.17
C LEU A 372 -37.12 0.38 -14.11
#